data_AF-A0A6N3CL19-F1
#
_entry.id   AF-A0A6N3CL19-F1
#
_cell.length_a   1.000
_cell.length_b   1.000
_cell.length_c   1.000
_cell.angle_alpha   90.00
_cell.angle_beta   90.00
_cell.angle_gamma   90.00
#
_symmetry.space_group_name_H-M   'P 1'
#
loop_
_entity.id
_entity.type
_entity.pdbx_description
1 polymer ?
#
loop_
_entity_poly.entity_id
_entity_poly.type
_entity_poly.pdbx_seq_one_letter_code
_entity_poly.pdbx_strand_id
1 'polypeptide(L)'
;MKKQLFDLTIEEFTSVLLDYQPTLELSFCCYDEKGNFINKQITDSEDEEVTVRGTYSDFYNAFLKKPCNNGVKEAVKGFLDSHFDYDMQLNRLDIYNYLEHITSNFHEERIRIVLNEMDCFYNMVYLEDIDSDVQEQYIEKGWEIPTITRKNKINGQDHTFEDFEAMREKIYPC
;
A
#
# COMPACT_ATOMS: atom_id res chain seq x y z
N MET A 1 -17.64 10.74 5.97
CA MET A 1 -17.35 11.40 7.26
C MET A 1 -15.92 11.88 7.16
N LYS A 2 -15.64 13.16 7.43
CA LYS A 2 -14.31 13.74 7.22
C LYS A 2 -13.30 13.04 8.12
N LYS A 3 -12.24 12.52 7.50
CA LYS A 3 -11.16 11.81 8.18
C LYS A 3 -10.49 12.78 9.17
N GLN A 4 -10.36 12.36 10.43
CA GLN A 4 -9.75 13.17 11.49
C GLN A 4 -8.26 12.84 11.64
N LEU A 5 -7.53 13.66 12.40
CA LEU A 5 -6.10 13.47 12.65
C LEU A 5 -5.77 12.07 13.19
N PHE A 6 -6.56 11.58 14.16
CA PHE A 6 -6.34 10.27 14.78
C PHE A 6 -6.76 9.08 13.90
N ASP A 7 -7.42 9.35 12.77
CA ASP A 7 -7.79 8.32 11.79
C ASP A 7 -6.70 8.12 10.73
N LEU A 8 -5.64 8.94 10.74
CA LEU A 8 -4.54 8.84 9.77
C LEU A 8 -3.66 7.62 10.05
N THR A 9 -3.22 6.96 8.98
CA THR A 9 -2.11 6.01 9.06
C THR A 9 -0.80 6.74 9.33
N ILE A 10 0.23 6.00 9.75
CA ILE A 10 1.58 6.56 9.97
C ILE A 10 2.11 7.21 8.68
N GLU A 11 1.83 6.62 7.52
CA GLU A 11 2.23 7.16 6.21
C GLU A 11 1.51 8.48 5.90
N GLU A 12 0.20 8.54 6.08
CA GLU A 12 -0.59 9.76 5.86
C GLU A 12 -0.17 10.86 6.83
N PHE A 13 0.02 10.54 8.10
CA PHE A 13 0.48 11.49 9.10
C PHE A 13 1.90 12.02 8.78
N THR A 14 2.81 11.15 8.36
CA THR A 14 4.16 11.54 7.92
C THR A 14 4.09 12.46 6.70
N SER A 15 3.18 12.16 5.77
CA SER A 15 2.96 12.99 4.57
C SER A 15 2.50 14.41 4.96
N VAL A 16 1.59 14.54 5.93
CA VAL A 16 1.18 15.84 6.49
C VAL A 16 2.36 16.59 7.12
N LEU A 17 3.23 15.91 7.89
CA LEU A 17 4.39 16.55 8.51
C LEU A 17 5.44 17.05 7.51
N LEU A 18 5.54 16.40 6.35
CA LEU A 18 6.50 16.73 5.29
C LEU A 18 5.93 17.69 4.23
N ASP A 19 4.70 18.17 4.42
CA ASP A 19 3.97 18.96 3.42
C ASP A 19 3.87 18.22 2.06
N TYR A 20 3.73 16.90 2.14
CA TYR A 20 3.59 16.01 1.00
C TYR A 20 2.13 15.59 0.87
N GLN A 21 1.46 15.99 -0.21
CA GLN A 21 0.06 15.63 -0.43
C GLN A 21 -0.03 14.45 -1.39
N PRO A 22 -0.86 13.43 -1.08
CA PRO A 22 -1.11 12.34 -2.02
C PRO A 22 -1.81 12.87 -3.27
N THR A 23 -1.56 12.21 -4.40
CA THR A 23 -2.36 12.44 -5.61
C THR A 23 -3.71 11.77 -5.45
N LEU A 24 -4.77 12.57 -5.43
CA LEU A 24 -6.14 12.13 -5.39
C LEU A 24 -6.68 11.97 -6.82
N GLU A 25 -7.54 10.98 -7.02
CA GLU A 25 -8.18 10.72 -8.31
C GLU A 25 -9.70 10.72 -8.13
N LEU A 26 -10.40 11.48 -8.98
CA LEU A 26 -11.85 11.51 -9.02
C LEU A 26 -12.34 11.37 -10.47
N SER A 27 -13.16 10.36 -10.71
CA SER A 27 -13.84 10.14 -12.00
C SER A 27 -15.30 10.53 -11.90
N PHE A 28 -15.80 11.28 -12.89
CA PHE A 28 -17.21 11.66 -12.96
C PHE A 28 -17.68 11.91 -14.40
N CYS A 29 -18.98 11.73 -14.63
CA CYS A 29 -19.63 12.03 -15.89
C CYS A 29 -20.18 13.46 -15.88
N CYS A 30 -20.08 14.19 -17.00
CA CYS A 30 -20.64 15.52 -17.16
C CYS A 30 -21.59 15.57 -18.34
N TYR A 31 -22.83 15.98 -18.09
CA TYR A 31 -23.88 16.11 -19.11
C TYR A 31 -24.34 17.57 -19.24
N ASP A 32 -24.64 17.99 -20.46
CA ASP A 32 -25.26 19.29 -20.74
C ASP A 32 -26.74 19.29 -20.35
N GLU A 33 -27.40 20.45 -20.45
CA GLU A 33 -28.83 20.60 -20.14
C GLU A 33 -29.75 19.73 -21.02
N LYS A 34 -29.23 19.22 -22.15
CA LYS A 34 -29.94 18.35 -23.08
C LYS A 34 -29.59 16.87 -22.87
N GLY A 35 -28.78 16.56 -21.85
CA GLY A 35 -28.33 15.20 -21.53
C GLY A 35 -27.20 14.68 -22.40
N ASN A 36 -26.52 15.53 -23.19
CA ASN A 36 -25.36 15.12 -23.98
C ASN A 36 -24.09 15.18 -23.13
N PHE A 37 -23.24 14.16 -23.25
CA PHE A 37 -21.95 14.13 -22.58
C PHE A 37 -21.02 15.27 -23.06
N ILE A 38 -20.53 16.09 -22.11
CA ILE A 38 -19.79 17.34 -22.38
C ILE A 38 -18.34 17.08 -22.83
N ASN A 39 -17.73 15.93 -22.51
CA ASN A 39 -16.31 15.66 -22.73
C ASN A 39 -16.00 14.55 -23.75
N LYS A 40 -16.86 14.37 -24.76
CA LYS A 40 -16.70 13.37 -25.84
C LYS A 40 -15.40 13.49 -26.67
N GLN A 41 -14.58 14.54 -26.48
CA GLN A 41 -13.39 14.83 -27.29
C GLN A 41 -12.06 14.47 -26.60
N ILE A 42 -12.06 14.02 -25.33
CA ILE A 42 -10.83 13.78 -24.56
C ILE A 42 -10.54 12.28 -24.38
N THR A 43 -11.57 11.43 -24.47
CA THR A 43 -11.45 9.99 -24.32
C THR A 43 -11.72 9.28 -25.65
N ASP A 44 -10.71 8.59 -26.19
CA ASP A 44 -10.85 7.66 -27.33
C ASP A 44 -11.58 6.36 -26.92
N SER A 45 -12.03 6.26 -25.67
CA SER A 45 -12.69 5.10 -25.07
C SER A 45 -14.21 5.25 -25.06
N GLU A 46 -14.92 4.11 -25.14
CA GLU A 46 -16.39 4.02 -25.08
C GLU A 46 -17.00 4.48 -23.75
N ASP A 47 -16.16 4.72 -22.73
CA ASP A 47 -16.57 5.12 -21.39
C ASP A 47 -16.74 6.65 -21.27
N GLU A 48 -17.96 7.08 -20.93
CA GLU A 48 -18.35 8.48 -20.70
C GLU A 48 -17.86 8.99 -19.32
N GLU A 49 -16.57 8.88 -19.02
CA GLU A 49 -15.99 9.32 -17.74
C GLU A 49 -14.84 10.30 -17.92
N VAL A 50 -14.81 11.31 -17.03
CA VAL A 50 -13.72 12.28 -16.93
C VAL A 50 -12.98 12.03 -15.64
N THR A 51 -11.72 11.63 -15.74
CA THR A 51 -10.84 11.45 -14.58
C THR A 51 -9.99 12.70 -14.37
N VAL A 52 -10.04 13.24 -13.16
CA VAL A 52 -9.20 14.36 -12.72
C VAL A 52 -8.26 13.85 -11.64
N ARG A 53 -6.99 14.24 -11.74
CA ARG A 53 -5.94 13.94 -10.75
C ARG A 53 -5.36 15.24 -10.20
N GLY A 54 -5.10 15.28 -8.91
CA GLY A 54 -4.53 16.45 -8.25
C GLY A 54 -4.42 16.27 -6.74
N THR A 55 -3.86 17.25 -6.04
CA THR A 55 -3.80 17.24 -4.57
C THR A 55 -5.12 17.69 -3.94
N TYR A 56 -5.26 17.52 -2.62
CA TYR A 56 -6.41 18.05 -1.88
C TYR A 56 -6.61 19.55 -2.16
N SER A 57 -5.53 20.33 -2.08
CA SER A 57 -5.55 21.76 -2.33
C SER A 57 -5.91 22.09 -3.78
N ASP A 58 -5.48 21.29 -4.76
CA ASP A 58 -5.86 21.46 -6.17
C ASP A 58 -7.39 21.33 -6.34
N PHE A 59 -7.97 20.27 -5.80
CA PHE A 59 -9.42 20.05 -5.86
C PHE A 59 -10.19 21.16 -5.14
N TYR A 60 -9.76 21.54 -3.94
CA TYR A 60 -10.39 22.62 -3.17
C TYR A 60 -10.37 23.95 -3.93
N ASN A 61 -9.20 24.34 -4.46
CA ASN A 61 -9.04 25.61 -5.17
C ASN A 61 -9.74 25.63 -6.54
N ALA A 62 -9.72 24.52 -7.27
CA ALA A 62 -10.30 24.43 -8.62
C ALA A 62 -11.83 24.33 -8.60
N PHE A 63 -12.40 23.55 -7.69
CA PHE A 63 -13.82 23.22 -7.72
C PHE A 63 -14.64 23.83 -6.58
N LEU A 64 -14.06 24.06 -5.40
CA LEU A 64 -14.85 24.58 -4.27
C LEU A 64 -14.75 26.10 -4.12
N LYS A 65 -13.56 26.67 -4.38
CA LYS A 65 -13.28 28.11 -4.25
C LYS A 65 -13.70 28.93 -5.48
N LYS A 66 -13.55 28.38 -6.68
CA LYS A 66 -13.96 29.04 -7.94
C LYS A 66 -15.43 28.72 -8.29
N PRO A 67 -16.12 29.58 -9.06
CA PRO A 67 -17.45 29.27 -9.56
C PRO A 67 -17.42 28.01 -10.41
N CYS A 68 -18.23 27.02 -10.07
CA CYS A 68 -18.40 25.78 -10.83
C CYS A 68 -19.88 25.34 -10.78
N ASN A 69 -20.22 24.32 -11.58
CA ASN A 69 -21.55 23.72 -11.56
C ASN A 69 -21.85 23.15 -10.16
N ASN A 70 -23.05 23.41 -9.62
CA ASN A 70 -23.44 22.98 -8.27
C ASN A 70 -23.34 21.45 -8.06
N GLY A 71 -23.67 20.63 -9.08
CA GLY A 71 -23.55 19.18 -8.99
C GLY A 71 -22.11 18.71 -8.90
N VAL A 72 -21.21 19.29 -9.70
CA VAL A 72 -19.76 19.04 -9.60
C VAL A 72 -19.22 19.50 -8.25
N LYS A 73 -19.69 20.65 -7.76
CA LYS A 73 -19.32 21.16 -6.44
C LYS A 73 -19.69 20.21 -5.32
N GLU A 74 -20.91 19.69 -5.33
CA GLU A 74 -21.39 18.74 -4.33
C GLU A 74 -20.65 17.40 -4.41
N ALA A 75 -20.40 16.89 -5.62
CA ALA A 75 -19.62 15.67 -5.83
C ALA A 75 -18.18 15.81 -5.30
N VAL A 76 -17.47 16.89 -5.68
CA VAL A 76 -16.11 17.15 -5.20
C VAL A 76 -16.10 17.42 -3.70
N LYS A 77 -17.11 18.11 -3.16
CA LYS A 77 -17.21 18.32 -1.71
C LYS A 77 -17.38 16.99 -0.98
N GLY A 78 -18.27 16.11 -1.43
CA GLY A 78 -18.46 14.79 -0.85
C GLY A 78 -17.19 13.93 -0.90
N PHE A 79 -16.45 14.03 -2.02
CA PHE A 79 -15.14 13.41 -2.17
C PHE A 79 -14.10 13.97 -1.19
N LEU A 80 -13.97 15.29 -1.05
CA LEU A 80 -13.02 15.87 -0.10
C LEU A 80 -13.44 15.66 1.36
N ASP A 81 -14.74 15.52 1.65
CA ASP A 81 -15.29 15.17 2.97
C ASP A 81 -15.06 13.68 3.35
N SER A 82 -14.45 12.86 2.47
CA SER A 82 -13.91 11.54 2.84
C SER A 82 -12.39 11.54 3.03
N HIS A 83 -11.71 12.63 2.69
CA HIS A 83 -10.26 12.77 2.77
C HIS A 83 -9.86 13.66 3.96
N PHE A 84 -8.58 13.54 4.35
CA PHE A 84 -8.00 14.43 5.34
C PHE A 84 -7.73 15.81 4.75
N ASP A 85 -7.76 16.83 5.61
CA ASP A 85 -7.45 18.20 5.25
C ASP A 85 -5.94 18.44 5.31
N TYR A 86 -5.27 18.27 4.18
CA TYR A 86 -3.82 18.40 4.11
C TYR A 86 -3.34 19.86 4.24
N ASP A 87 -4.24 20.86 4.17
CA ASP A 87 -3.92 22.26 4.43
C ASP A 87 -3.94 22.60 5.94
N MET A 88 -4.30 21.63 6.81
CA MET A 88 -4.35 21.83 8.26
C MET A 88 -2.94 21.98 8.85
N GLN A 89 -2.72 23.05 9.60
CA GLN A 89 -1.48 23.23 10.34
C GLN A 89 -1.51 22.47 11.66
N LEU A 90 -0.65 21.46 11.79
CA LEU A 90 -0.45 20.73 13.03
C LEU A 90 0.46 21.51 13.98
N ASN A 91 0.02 21.67 15.22
CA ASN A 91 0.89 22.17 16.27
C ASN A 91 1.63 21.01 16.96
N ARG A 92 2.64 21.34 17.77
CA ARG A 92 3.47 20.34 18.45
C ARG A 92 2.68 19.41 19.39
N LEU A 93 1.62 19.91 20.02
CA LEU A 93 0.77 19.11 20.90
C LEU A 93 -0.06 18.10 20.09
N ASP A 94 -0.59 18.51 18.94
CA ASP A 94 -1.34 17.61 18.03
C ASP A 94 -0.46 16.43 17.58
N ILE A 95 0.81 16.71 17.27
CA ILE A 95 1.80 15.70 16.88
C ILE A 95 2.03 14.70 18.02
N TYR A 96 2.26 15.19 19.24
CA TYR A 96 2.48 14.30 20.38
C TYR A 96 1.23 13.47 20.73
N ASN A 97 0.05 14.07 20.68
CA ASN A 97 -1.20 13.35 20.93
C ASN A 97 -1.43 12.26 19.89
N TYR A 98 -1.11 12.48 18.61
CA TYR A 98 -1.23 11.46 17.58
C TYR A 98 -0.26 10.29 17.84
N LEU A 99 1.00 10.60 18.15
CA LEU A 99 2.00 9.58 18.46
C LEU A 99 1.61 8.78 19.70
N GLU A 100 1.14 9.42 20.77
CA GLU A 100 0.62 8.74 21.95
C GLU A 100 -0.57 7.86 21.60
N HIS A 101 -1.52 8.35 20.80
CA HIS A 101 -2.69 7.59 20.38
C HIS A 101 -2.30 6.30 19.65
N ILE A 102 -1.46 6.41 18.60
CA ILE A 102 -1.10 5.26 17.75
C ILE A 102 -0.19 4.26 18.48
N THR A 103 0.57 4.72 19.50
CA THR A 103 1.48 3.88 20.29
C THR A 103 0.90 3.42 21.64
N SER A 104 -0.28 3.89 22.03
CA SER A 104 -0.86 3.71 23.37
C SER A 104 -0.97 2.26 23.85
N ASN A 105 -1.03 1.30 22.93
CA ASN A 105 -1.11 -0.13 23.22
C ASN A 105 0.03 -0.94 22.59
N PHE A 106 1.12 -0.27 22.21
CA PHE A 106 2.28 -0.95 21.65
C PHE A 106 3.06 -1.67 22.76
N HIS A 107 2.78 -2.96 22.93
CA HIS A 107 3.49 -3.82 23.85
C HIS A 107 4.65 -4.48 23.12
N GLU A 108 5.83 -3.86 23.17
CA GLU A 108 7.06 -4.31 22.48
C GLU A 108 7.29 -5.83 22.66
N GLU A 109 7.15 -6.34 23.88
CA GLU A 109 7.35 -7.76 24.17
C GLU A 109 6.34 -8.66 23.46
N ARG A 110 5.06 -8.26 23.39
CA ARG A 110 4.02 -9.03 22.69
C ARG A 110 4.26 -9.03 21.19
N ILE A 111 4.62 -7.87 20.63
CA ILE A 111 4.99 -7.73 19.21
C ILE A 111 6.17 -8.66 18.89
N ARG A 112 7.21 -8.66 19.73
CA ARG A 112 8.37 -9.54 19.56
C ARG A 112 8.00 -11.01 19.58
N ILE A 113 7.11 -11.44 20.48
CA ILE A 113 6.62 -12.83 20.53
C ILE A 113 5.92 -13.17 19.21
N VAL A 114 4.99 -12.35 18.76
CA VAL A 114 4.26 -12.58 17.50
C VAL A 114 5.21 -12.63 16.31
N LEU A 115 6.17 -11.70 16.21
CA LEU A 115 7.17 -11.71 15.13
C LEU A 115 8.01 -12.99 15.14
N ASN A 116 8.48 -13.43 16.32
CA ASN A 116 9.21 -14.69 16.43
C ASN A 116 8.35 -15.89 16.05
N GLU A 117 7.07 -15.91 16.42
CA GLU A 117 6.13 -16.97 16.02
C GLU A 117 5.87 -16.97 14.52
N MET A 118 5.70 -15.79 13.91
CA MET A 118 5.56 -15.65 12.46
C MET A 118 6.82 -16.11 11.72
N ASP A 119 8.01 -15.76 12.21
CA ASP A 119 9.29 -16.22 11.65
C ASP A 119 9.42 -17.74 11.75
N CYS A 120 9.09 -18.33 12.90
CA CYS A 120 9.06 -19.78 13.07
C CYS A 120 8.06 -20.44 12.11
N PHE A 121 6.84 -19.93 12.02
CA PHE A 121 5.83 -20.45 11.11
C PHE A 121 6.27 -20.36 9.65
N TYR A 122 6.83 -19.22 9.25
CA TYR A 122 7.34 -19.02 7.90
C TYR A 122 8.44 -20.03 7.56
N ASN A 123 9.44 -20.17 8.43
CA ASN A 123 10.58 -21.04 8.14
C ASN A 123 10.29 -22.53 8.30
N MET A 124 9.54 -22.92 9.34
CA MET A 124 9.36 -24.34 9.70
C MET A 124 8.09 -24.97 9.11
N VAL A 125 7.11 -24.17 8.67
CA VAL A 125 5.88 -24.72 8.10
C VAL A 125 5.78 -24.33 6.64
N TYR A 126 5.69 -23.02 6.37
CA TYR A 126 5.45 -22.54 5.02
C TYR A 126 6.60 -22.88 4.06
N LEU A 127 7.85 -22.61 4.46
CA LEU A 127 8.99 -22.92 3.62
C LEU A 127 9.27 -24.43 3.52
N GLU A 128 9.06 -25.21 4.58
CA GLU A 128 9.23 -26.67 4.50
C GLU A 128 8.22 -27.31 3.54
N ASP A 129 6.97 -26.86 3.55
CA ASP A 129 5.94 -27.33 2.61
C ASP A 129 6.30 -26.97 1.16
N ILE A 130 6.77 -25.74 0.92
CA ILE A 130 7.21 -25.30 -0.40
C ILE A 130 8.45 -26.04 -0.86
N ASP A 131 9.45 -26.18 0.00
CA ASP A 131 10.71 -26.84 -0.32
C ASP A 131 10.47 -28.33 -0.65
N SER A 132 9.52 -28.97 0.04
CA SER A 132 9.08 -30.35 -0.27
C SER A 132 8.43 -30.46 -1.65
N ASP A 133 7.48 -29.59 -1.99
CA ASP A 133 6.84 -29.54 -3.32
C ASP A 133 7.86 -29.27 -4.43
N VAL A 134 8.76 -28.33 -4.21
CA VAL A 134 9.82 -27.96 -5.16
C VAL A 134 10.77 -29.14 -5.39
N GLN A 135 11.15 -29.86 -4.33
CA GLN A 135 12.00 -31.04 -4.42
C GLN A 135 11.32 -32.16 -5.22
N GLU A 136 10.04 -32.43 -4.94
CA GLU A 136 9.25 -33.43 -5.66
C GLU A 136 9.20 -33.10 -7.16
N GLN A 137 8.94 -31.85 -7.52
CA GLN A 137 8.94 -31.41 -8.92
C GLN A 137 10.30 -31.58 -9.62
N TYR A 138 11.42 -31.35 -8.92
CA TYR A 138 12.75 -31.61 -9.47
C TYR A 138 12.97 -33.10 -9.74
N ILE A 139 12.56 -33.97 -8.81
CA ILE A 139 12.66 -35.42 -8.94
C ILE A 139 11.80 -35.91 -10.11
N GLU A 140 10.53 -35.50 -10.18
CA GLU A 140 9.59 -35.91 -11.23
C GLU A 140 10.06 -35.51 -12.63
N LYS A 141 10.65 -34.30 -12.76
CA LYS A 141 11.15 -33.78 -14.04
C LYS A 141 12.56 -34.24 -14.37
N GLY A 142 13.22 -34.98 -13.47
CA GLY A 142 14.59 -35.44 -13.63
C GLY A 142 15.62 -34.31 -13.71
N TRP A 143 15.36 -33.20 -13.02
CA TRP A 143 16.28 -32.06 -12.97
C TRP A 143 17.39 -32.30 -11.94
N GLU A 144 18.59 -31.80 -12.24
CA GLU A 144 19.70 -31.83 -11.29
C GLU A 144 19.40 -30.93 -10.09
N ILE A 145 19.53 -31.49 -8.89
CA ILE A 145 19.31 -30.76 -7.62
C ILE A 145 20.56 -29.93 -7.33
N PRO A 146 20.46 -28.58 -7.33
CA PRO A 146 21.59 -27.72 -6.99
C PRO A 146 21.98 -27.90 -5.53
N THR A 147 23.26 -27.72 -5.22
CA THR A 147 23.79 -27.85 -3.87
C THR A 147 24.65 -26.66 -3.50
N ILE A 148 24.64 -26.30 -2.21
CA ILE A 148 25.44 -25.23 -1.63
C ILE A 148 26.30 -25.78 -0.51
N THR A 149 27.58 -25.38 -0.48
CA THR A 149 28.50 -25.73 0.61
C THR A 149 28.56 -24.58 1.61
N ARG A 150 28.29 -24.88 2.88
CA ARG A 150 28.40 -23.93 3.99
C ARG A 150 29.39 -24.45 5.03
N LYS A 151 30.26 -23.56 5.49
CA LYS A 151 31.21 -23.84 6.56
C LYS A 151 30.51 -23.75 7.92
N ASN A 152 30.56 -24.83 8.67
CA ASN A 152 30.04 -24.88 10.03
C ASN A 152 30.84 -23.93 10.94
N LYS A 153 30.14 -22.99 11.58
CA LYS A 153 30.75 -21.95 12.42
C LYS A 153 31.32 -22.49 13.74
N ILE A 154 30.95 -23.71 14.17
CA ILE A 154 31.36 -24.31 15.44
C ILE A 154 32.65 -25.12 15.28
N ASN A 155 32.71 -25.99 14.28
CA ASN A 155 33.84 -26.92 14.10
C ASN A 155 34.69 -26.63 12.84
N GLY A 156 34.29 -25.65 12.02
CA GLY A 156 35.00 -25.25 10.81
C GLY A 156 34.93 -26.25 9.66
N GLN A 157 34.11 -27.29 9.74
CA GLN A 157 33.93 -28.28 8.67
C GLN A 157 32.97 -27.78 7.60
N ASP A 158 33.23 -28.13 6.35
CA ASP A 158 32.34 -27.85 5.24
C ASP A 158 31.23 -28.90 5.18
N HIS A 159 30.00 -28.44 5.04
CA HIS A 159 28.84 -29.29 4.82
C HIS A 159 28.11 -28.83 3.56
N THR A 160 27.78 -29.80 2.71
CA THR A 160 27.01 -29.57 1.48
C THR A 160 25.56 -29.92 1.74
N PHE A 161 24.66 -29.02 1.34
CA PHE A 161 23.22 -29.14 1.46
C PHE A 161 22.57 -28.84 0.12
N GLU A 162 21.32 -29.26 -0.05
CA GLU A 162 20.50 -28.85 -1.19
C GLU A 162 20.25 -27.34 -1.15
N ASP A 163 20.31 -26.71 -2.33
CA ASP A 163 20.09 -25.27 -2.46
C ASP A 163 18.63 -24.98 -2.81
N PHE A 164 17.77 -25.05 -1.78
CA PHE A 164 16.34 -24.80 -1.92
C PHE A 164 15.99 -23.38 -2.39
N GLU A 165 16.88 -22.40 -2.19
CA GLU A 165 16.69 -21.04 -2.68
C GLU A 165 16.77 -21.02 -4.22
N ALA A 166 17.82 -21.62 -4.77
CA ALA A 166 17.98 -21.77 -6.23
C ALA A 166 16.87 -22.64 -6.85
N MET A 167 16.42 -23.68 -6.13
CA MET A 167 15.32 -24.52 -6.61
C MET A 167 14.00 -23.77 -6.67
N ARG A 168 13.69 -22.98 -5.62
CA ARG A 168 12.49 -22.14 -5.58
C ARG A 168 12.48 -21.09 -6.67
N GLU A 169 13.59 -20.39 -6.90
CA GLU A 169 13.68 -19.35 -7.94
C GLU A 169 13.33 -19.88 -9.34
N LYS A 170 13.69 -21.15 -9.64
CA LYS A 170 13.35 -21.78 -10.91
C LYS A 170 11.85 -22.10 -11.07
N ILE A 171 11.17 -22.46 -9.99
CA ILE A 171 9.76 -22.90 -10.03
C ILE A 171 8.80 -21.72 -9.78
N TYR A 172 9.16 -20.83 -8.86
CA TYR A 172 8.40 -19.67 -8.43
C TYR A 172 9.25 -18.39 -8.59
N PRO A 173 9.51 -17.92 -9.83
CA PRO A 173 10.27 -16.70 -10.06
C PRO A 173 9.46 -15.49 -9.60
N CYS A 174 10.09 -14.65 -8.78
CA CYS A 174 9.57 -13.38 -8.28
C CYS A 174 9.91 -12.22 -9.22
#